data_AF-A0A6L5XBQ9-F1
#
_entry.id   AF-A0A6L5XBQ9-F1
#
_cell.length_a   1.000
_cell.length_b   1.000
_cell.length_c   1.000
_cell.angle_alpha   90.00
_cell.angle_beta   90.00
_cell.angle_gamma   90.00
#
_symmetry.space_group_name_H-M   'P 1'
#
loop_
_entity.id
_entity.type
_entity.pdbx_description
1 polymer ?
#
loop_
_entity_poly.entity_id
_entity_poly.type
_entity_poly.pdbx_seq_one_letter_code
_entity_poly.pdbx_strand_id
1 'polypeptide(L)'
;MKKAIMLLSVMCVAVSLLLLPSQVAASTVTLRVSQLQGNLTAALRERAAHLGPADHLVLYFDRAGTFTIEGTVEFACNVEIKGLGVKKTTVVLDNGTDRAGFKAFFDDTFFKVSASTSQPLAVSIHDLSVKLKDHNGIWWNGAEKYAFKLCNCAPVSIERFNCTLRNAVCTNVDLRACSNVTVRNCTLTNYNNCTTGGVLWLRGQMHDIDISANTFYKYGNDECVAFFGADAPVPGDIKRYNIKVADNDFYYVNRGNGPADLVNGVFFTYYVGTSTPATVGCASSNVDISGNRFYMQGLCHTIMGITFSERDTHDNVVIANNYIENSPVASDQKIRHCDYEVTDLNAARIPITFSGNTTVNNAAFVAPWGASGYCHLMVHGGAIVDLGKSSLTDNVATSSLTTQRLGCRLLSFDNAGGTVNMTGNSFSGLGMLASIDYGDGIDGKVTINADSNVFTGDTRIYCRNVKTVDLNFVGNTFNSTTSNFFLQEFAQQGSLVFDGNMVNTPGNGQLMTHWDNNDKAARRFNKLQVRNNVFTGVDGERTLLQPITNVRSRSVAGNVYR
;
A
#
# COMPACT_ATOMS: atom_id res chain seq x y z
N MET A 1 63.17 -75.66 -11.65
CA MET A 1 62.44 -75.58 -12.94
C MET A 1 61.01 -75.10 -12.66
N LYS A 2 60.68 -73.91 -13.18
CA LYS A 2 59.37 -73.37 -13.61
C LYS A 2 58.05 -73.69 -12.82
N LYS A 3 57.39 -72.56 -12.47
CA LYS A 3 55.92 -72.27 -12.39
C LYS A 3 55.18 -72.82 -11.16
N ALA A 4 54.23 -72.11 -10.51
CA ALA A 4 53.40 -70.98 -10.94
C ALA A 4 52.99 -70.06 -9.76
N ILE A 5 52.55 -68.87 -10.14
CA ILE A 5 52.15 -67.69 -9.36
C ILE A 5 50.72 -67.82 -8.83
N MET A 6 50.46 -67.35 -7.60
CA MET A 6 49.18 -66.67 -7.30
C MET A 6 49.38 -65.65 -6.17
N LEU A 7 49.16 -64.38 -6.51
CA LEU A 7 49.10 -63.23 -5.61
C LEU A 7 47.98 -63.40 -4.57
N LEU A 8 48.26 -63.10 -3.30
CA LEU A 8 47.23 -62.64 -2.36
C LEU A 8 47.67 -61.29 -1.80
N SER A 9 46.97 -60.25 -2.22
CA SER A 9 47.16 -58.86 -1.85
C SER A 9 46.56 -58.55 -0.47
N VAL A 10 47.29 -57.70 0.24
CA VAL A 10 47.03 -57.09 1.54
C VAL A 10 45.73 -56.28 1.55
N MET A 11 44.82 -56.55 2.49
CA MET A 11 43.76 -55.61 2.86
C MET A 11 44.31 -54.59 3.87
N CYS A 12 44.57 -53.37 3.40
CA CYS A 12 44.64 -52.17 4.26
C CYS A 12 43.22 -51.82 4.70
N VAL A 13 42.93 -51.91 6.00
CA VAL A 13 41.76 -51.27 6.61
C VAL A 13 42.09 -49.80 6.80
N ALA A 14 41.59 -48.96 5.92
CA ALA A 14 41.58 -47.51 6.11
C ALA A 14 40.56 -47.19 7.20
N VAL A 15 41.04 -46.74 8.36
CA VAL A 15 40.21 -46.08 9.38
C VAL A 15 39.86 -44.70 8.84
N SER A 16 38.70 -44.60 8.22
CA SER A 16 38.05 -43.31 7.96
C SER A 16 37.66 -42.71 9.30
N LEU A 17 38.40 -41.70 9.77
CA LEU A 17 37.90 -40.78 10.79
C LEU A 17 36.59 -40.17 10.26
N LEU A 18 35.46 -40.70 10.73
CA LEU A 18 34.19 -40.00 10.73
C LEU A 18 34.40 -38.74 11.57
N LEU A 19 34.68 -37.62 10.90
CA LEU A 19 34.41 -36.28 11.42
C LEU A 19 32.89 -36.19 11.58
N LEU A 20 32.39 -36.73 12.69
CA LEU A 20 31.09 -36.36 13.21
C LEU A 20 31.09 -34.83 13.32
N PRO A 21 30.10 -34.10 12.77
CA PRO A 21 29.96 -32.70 13.08
C PRO A 21 29.83 -32.62 14.60
N SER A 22 30.82 -31.99 15.25
CA SER A 22 30.72 -31.65 16.64
C SER A 22 29.43 -30.86 16.79
N GLN A 23 28.44 -31.44 17.49
CA GLN A 23 27.29 -30.70 17.96
C GLN A 23 27.84 -29.63 18.90
N VAL A 24 28.14 -28.44 18.34
CA VAL A 24 28.39 -27.25 19.14
C VAL A 24 27.09 -27.02 19.91
N ALA A 25 27.13 -27.24 21.22
CA ALA A 25 25.95 -27.12 22.05
C ALA A 25 25.42 -25.68 21.95
N ALA A 26 24.15 -25.54 21.58
CA ALA A 26 23.47 -24.26 21.54
C ALA A 26 23.63 -23.57 22.91
N SER A 27 24.22 -22.38 22.91
CA SER A 27 24.42 -21.60 24.13
C SER A 27 23.41 -20.46 24.21
N THR A 28 22.91 -20.18 25.42
CA THR A 28 22.17 -18.94 25.68
C THR A 28 23.10 -17.97 26.40
N VAL A 29 23.38 -16.82 25.78
CA VAL A 29 24.24 -15.78 26.30
C VAL A 29 23.40 -14.56 26.65
N THR A 30 23.42 -14.14 27.91
CA THR A 30 22.76 -12.89 28.32
C THR A 30 23.78 -11.79 28.50
N LEU A 31 23.68 -10.72 27.69
CA LEU A 31 24.48 -9.52 27.81
C LEU A 31 23.67 -8.43 28.51
N ARG A 32 24.02 -8.16 29.76
CA ARG A 32 23.47 -7.04 30.53
C ARG A 32 24.25 -5.77 30.23
N VAL A 33 23.58 -4.74 29.75
CA VAL A 33 24.25 -3.49 29.34
C VAL A 33 24.93 -2.81 30.52
N SER A 34 24.43 -2.97 31.76
CA SER A 34 25.12 -2.45 32.95
C SER A 34 26.49 -3.09 33.23
N GLN A 35 26.77 -4.26 32.65
CA GLN A 35 28.02 -5.00 32.82
C GLN A 35 29.02 -4.76 31.67
N LEU A 36 28.59 -4.10 30.60
CA LEU A 36 29.44 -3.75 29.48
C LEU A 36 30.22 -2.47 29.80
N GLN A 37 31.52 -2.49 29.53
CA GLN A 37 32.41 -1.35 29.71
C GLN A 37 32.77 -0.73 28.36
N GLY A 38 33.07 0.57 28.36
CA GLY A 38 33.51 1.28 27.16
C GLY A 38 32.38 1.58 26.17
N ASN A 39 32.73 1.65 24.88
CA ASN A 39 31.79 1.94 23.81
C ASN A 39 30.86 0.74 23.58
N LEU A 40 29.55 0.96 23.70
CA LEU A 40 28.55 -0.11 23.63
C LEU A 40 28.57 -0.84 22.28
N THR A 41 28.67 -0.12 21.16
CA THR A 41 28.74 -0.75 19.82
C THR A 41 29.92 -1.70 19.70
N ALA A 42 31.11 -1.28 20.12
CA ALA A 42 32.31 -2.12 20.09
C ALA A 42 32.16 -3.36 21.00
N ALA A 43 31.67 -3.17 22.23
CA ALA A 43 31.43 -4.26 23.17
C ALA A 43 30.41 -5.28 22.62
N LEU A 44 29.33 -4.83 21.97
CA LEU A 44 28.35 -5.72 21.37
C LEU A 44 28.94 -6.50 20.18
N ARG A 45 29.71 -5.85 19.31
CA ARG A 45 30.39 -6.52 18.19
C ARG A 45 31.32 -7.63 18.67
N GLU A 46 32.15 -7.34 19.66
CA GLU A 46 33.07 -8.33 20.24
C GLU A 46 32.32 -9.55 20.79
N ARG A 47 31.25 -9.31 21.56
CA ARG A 47 30.47 -10.38 22.19
C ARG A 47 29.63 -11.18 21.18
N ALA A 48 29.12 -10.54 20.14
CA ALA A 48 28.31 -11.19 19.12
C ALA A 48 29.16 -11.97 18.09
N ALA A 49 30.42 -11.58 17.85
CA ALA A 49 31.28 -12.16 16.82
C ALA A 49 31.55 -13.67 16.98
N HIS A 50 31.34 -14.23 18.17
CA HIS A 50 31.58 -15.63 18.47
C HIS A 50 30.31 -16.50 18.49
N LEU A 51 29.14 -15.91 18.25
CA LEU A 51 27.86 -16.60 18.29
C LEU A 51 27.44 -17.04 16.89
N GLY A 52 26.97 -18.28 16.78
CA GLY A 52 26.51 -18.87 15.53
C GLY A 52 25.00 -19.10 15.51
N PRO A 53 24.46 -19.65 14.41
CA PRO A 53 23.01 -19.79 14.21
C PRO A 53 22.27 -20.66 15.25
N ALA A 54 22.99 -21.53 15.96
CA ALA A 54 22.42 -22.36 17.03
C ALA A 54 22.33 -21.62 18.37
N ASP A 55 23.07 -20.52 18.55
CA ASP A 55 23.10 -19.78 19.81
C ASP A 55 21.91 -18.82 19.94
N HIS A 56 21.66 -18.39 21.18
CA HIS A 56 20.65 -17.39 21.51
C HIS A 56 21.27 -16.27 22.35
N LEU A 57 21.26 -15.06 21.82
CA LEU A 57 21.72 -13.85 22.49
C LEU A 57 20.54 -13.08 23.10
N VAL A 58 20.61 -12.82 24.40
CA VAL A 58 19.70 -11.89 25.09
C VAL A 58 20.46 -10.60 25.39
N LEU A 59 20.22 -9.56 24.60
CA LEU A 59 20.69 -8.20 24.88
C LEU A 59 19.70 -7.49 25.80
N TYR A 60 20.06 -7.37 27.07
CA TYR A 60 19.21 -6.79 28.10
C TYR A 60 19.71 -5.42 28.56
N PHE A 61 18.95 -4.37 28.24
CA PHE A 61 19.10 -3.05 28.83
C PHE A 61 18.49 -3.05 30.24
N ASP A 62 19.26 -3.59 31.19
CA ASP A 62 18.82 -3.96 32.53
C ASP A 62 18.76 -2.81 33.54
N ARG A 63 18.95 -1.58 33.08
CA ARG A 63 18.74 -0.35 33.85
C ARG A 63 18.08 0.72 33.00
N ALA A 64 17.35 1.62 33.65
CA ALA A 64 16.78 2.77 32.98
C ALA A 64 17.90 3.71 32.51
N GLY A 65 17.70 4.37 31.37
CA GLY A 65 18.65 5.33 30.83
C GLY A 65 18.70 5.37 29.31
N THR A 66 19.72 6.09 28.85
CA THR A 66 20.01 6.32 27.42
C THR A 66 21.32 5.64 27.06
N PHE A 67 21.32 4.89 25.95
CA PHE A 67 22.46 4.09 25.50
C PHE A 67 22.74 4.40 24.03
N THR A 68 24.00 4.62 23.66
CA THR A 68 24.35 5.02 22.30
C THR A 68 24.87 3.85 21.47
N ILE A 69 24.41 3.74 20.22
CA ILE A 69 24.95 2.84 19.20
C ILE A 69 25.48 3.70 18.05
N GLU A 70 26.79 3.63 17.80
CA GLU A 70 27.55 4.44 16.82
C GLU A 70 27.83 3.67 15.52
N GLY A 71 26.82 2.96 14.99
CA GLY A 71 26.87 2.24 13.72
C GLY A 71 26.52 0.74 13.82
N THR A 72 26.91 -0.05 12.82
CA THR A 72 26.36 -1.41 12.60
C THR A 72 26.73 -2.41 13.70
N VAL A 73 25.75 -3.14 14.22
CA VAL A 73 25.91 -4.35 15.03
C VAL A 73 25.20 -5.47 14.30
N GLU A 74 25.94 -6.52 13.93
CA GLU A 74 25.40 -7.67 13.20
C GLU A 74 25.35 -8.90 14.11
N PHE A 75 24.23 -9.60 14.05
CA PHE A 75 23.98 -10.85 14.77
C PHE A 75 23.77 -11.99 13.76
N ALA A 76 24.53 -13.07 13.94
CA ALA A 76 24.42 -14.31 13.18
C ALA A 76 23.79 -15.45 14.01
N CYS A 77 23.04 -15.10 15.05
CA CYS A 77 22.40 -16.00 16.02
C CYS A 77 20.97 -15.53 16.31
N ASN A 78 20.19 -16.36 17.03
CA ASN A 78 18.88 -15.94 17.52
C ASN A 78 19.07 -14.79 18.51
N VAL A 79 18.20 -13.78 18.48
CA VAL A 79 18.39 -12.58 19.30
C VAL A 79 17.11 -12.08 19.96
N GLU A 80 17.20 -11.78 21.25
CA GLU A 80 16.21 -11.02 22.04
C GLU A 80 16.84 -9.69 22.46
N ILE A 81 16.29 -8.57 21.99
CA ILE A 81 16.70 -7.22 22.39
C ILE A 81 15.59 -6.64 23.27
N LYS A 82 15.87 -6.48 24.58
CA LYS A 82 14.85 -6.06 25.54
C LYS A 82 15.28 -4.96 26.50
N GLY A 83 14.33 -4.12 26.88
CA GLY A 83 14.50 -3.07 27.89
C GLY A 83 13.54 -3.20 29.08
N LEU A 84 13.43 -2.12 29.85
CA LEU A 84 12.54 -2.02 31.02
C LEU A 84 11.19 -1.36 30.73
N GLY A 85 10.91 -1.10 29.45
CA GLY A 85 9.74 -0.39 28.93
C GLY A 85 10.12 0.84 28.11
N VAL A 86 9.26 1.20 27.16
CA VAL A 86 9.47 2.31 26.19
C VAL A 86 9.78 3.67 26.84
N LYS A 87 9.33 3.91 28.08
CA LYS A 87 9.60 5.16 28.82
C LYS A 87 10.89 5.12 29.67
N LYS A 88 11.48 3.94 29.88
CA LYS A 88 12.61 3.73 30.79
C LYS A 88 13.92 3.45 30.06
N THR A 89 13.85 2.80 28.91
CA THR A 89 15.02 2.43 28.12
C THR A 89 14.99 3.14 26.78
N THR A 90 16.02 3.94 26.48
CA THR A 90 16.19 4.58 25.17
C THR A 90 17.55 4.22 24.56
N VAL A 91 17.55 3.71 23.33
CA VAL A 91 18.76 3.52 22.51
C VAL A 91 18.84 4.67 21.50
N VAL A 92 19.95 5.38 21.49
CA VAL A 92 20.24 6.48 20.57
C VAL A 92 21.15 5.99 19.46
N LEU A 93 20.69 6.09 18.23
CA LEU A 93 21.44 5.78 17.03
C LEU A 93 22.23 7.01 16.60
N ASP A 94 23.55 6.90 16.59
CA ASP A 94 24.48 7.97 16.19
C ASP A 94 25.15 7.60 14.87
N ASN A 95 25.29 8.56 13.95
CA ASN A 95 26.02 8.36 12.70
C ASN A 95 27.46 7.86 12.93
N GLY A 96 28.01 8.12 14.12
CA GLY A 96 29.35 7.66 14.48
C GLY A 96 30.41 8.34 13.60
N THR A 97 31.65 7.92 13.79
CA THR A 97 32.77 8.40 12.97
C THR A 97 33.79 7.30 12.87
N ASP A 98 34.30 7.06 11.66
CA ASP A 98 35.40 6.13 11.45
C ASP A 98 36.64 6.64 12.20
N ARG A 99 37.23 5.76 13.00
CA ARG A 99 38.43 6.02 13.81
C ARG A 99 39.37 4.83 13.69
N ALA A 100 40.64 4.99 14.07
CA ALA A 100 41.63 3.91 13.95
C ALA A 100 41.11 2.62 14.62
N GLY A 101 40.95 1.56 13.83
CA GLY A 101 40.44 0.27 14.30
C GLY A 101 38.92 0.16 14.51
N PHE A 102 38.13 1.21 14.22
CA PHE A 102 36.68 1.19 14.33
C PHE A 102 36.03 1.86 13.13
N LYS A 103 35.35 1.04 12.31
CA LYS A 103 34.46 1.50 11.24
C LYS A 103 33.05 1.64 11.80
N ALA A 104 32.41 2.79 11.68
CA ALA A 104 31.06 3.01 12.19
C ALA A 104 30.07 2.09 11.44
N PHE A 105 30.06 2.16 10.10
CA PHE A 105 29.17 1.35 9.27
C PHE A 105 29.95 0.39 8.37
N PHE A 106 29.72 -0.90 8.52
CA PHE A 106 30.14 -1.91 7.54
C PHE A 106 28.98 -2.42 6.67
N ASP A 107 27.75 -2.05 7.03
CA ASP A 107 26.52 -2.24 6.26
C ASP A 107 25.70 -0.94 6.32
N ASP A 108 24.55 -0.89 5.65
CA ASP A 108 23.61 0.23 5.64
C ASP A 108 22.64 0.22 6.84
N THR A 109 22.93 -0.51 7.92
CA THR A 109 22.03 -0.62 9.09
C THR A 109 22.74 -0.41 10.42
N PHE A 110 21.98 -0.04 11.47
CA PHE A 110 22.44 -0.05 12.85
C PHE A 110 22.37 -1.43 13.49
N PHE A 111 21.24 -2.13 13.34
CA PHE A 111 21.07 -3.49 13.80
C PHE A 111 20.79 -4.40 12.60
N LYS A 112 21.64 -5.41 12.42
CA LYS A 112 21.46 -6.42 11.39
C LYS A 112 21.27 -7.78 12.03
N VAL A 113 20.28 -8.52 11.56
CA VAL A 113 20.21 -9.97 11.76
C VAL A 113 20.16 -10.58 10.38
N SER A 114 21.12 -11.46 10.06
CA SER A 114 21.21 -12.07 8.74
C SER A 114 21.37 -13.57 8.86
N ALA A 115 20.35 -14.30 8.44
CA ALA A 115 20.34 -15.75 8.42
C ALA A 115 20.51 -16.30 7.00
N SER A 116 20.87 -17.58 6.89
CA SER A 116 20.72 -18.31 5.64
C SER A 116 19.25 -18.69 5.42
N THR A 117 18.86 -18.92 4.16
CA THR A 117 17.50 -19.38 3.83
C THR A 117 17.19 -20.77 4.40
N SER A 118 18.20 -21.61 4.63
CA SER A 118 18.05 -22.96 5.18
C SER A 118 17.99 -23.01 6.70
N GLN A 119 18.38 -21.95 7.39
CA GLN A 119 18.39 -21.87 8.85
C GLN A 119 17.96 -20.47 9.31
N PRO A 120 16.64 -20.17 9.28
CA PRO A 120 16.12 -18.90 9.77
C PRO A 120 16.47 -18.64 11.24
N LEU A 121 16.66 -17.37 11.60
CA LEU A 121 16.94 -16.96 12.98
C LEU A 121 15.70 -16.33 13.62
N ALA A 122 15.47 -16.64 14.89
CA ALA A 122 14.43 -16.02 15.71
C ALA A 122 14.88 -14.63 16.17
N VAL A 123 13.99 -13.64 16.07
CA VAL A 123 14.26 -12.26 16.50
C VAL A 123 13.11 -11.76 17.38
N SER A 124 13.43 -11.20 18.53
CA SER A 124 12.49 -10.54 19.43
C SER A 124 13.02 -9.17 19.83
N ILE A 125 12.22 -8.11 19.68
CA ILE A 125 12.57 -6.73 20.05
C ILE A 125 11.42 -6.14 20.85
N HIS A 126 11.63 -5.82 22.13
CA HIS A 126 10.52 -5.34 22.96
C HIS A 126 10.90 -4.51 24.18
N ASP A 127 9.94 -3.70 24.63
CA ASP A 127 10.02 -2.94 25.88
C ASP A 127 11.17 -1.92 25.90
N LEU A 128 11.43 -1.24 24.77
CA LEU A 128 12.40 -0.16 24.68
C LEU A 128 12.05 0.86 23.59
N SER A 129 12.65 2.05 23.69
CA SER A 129 12.63 3.07 22.65
C SER A 129 13.95 3.11 21.91
N VAL A 130 13.91 3.35 20.60
CA VAL A 130 15.05 3.67 19.73
C VAL A 130 14.79 5.06 19.14
N LYS A 131 15.82 5.91 19.09
CA LYS A 131 15.74 7.16 18.35
C LYS A 131 17.03 7.49 17.62
N LEU A 132 16.93 8.20 16.51
CA LEU A 132 18.10 8.85 15.93
C LEU A 132 18.58 9.99 16.85
N LYS A 133 19.89 10.18 16.96
CA LYS A 133 20.48 11.31 17.67
C LYS A 133 20.01 12.62 17.03
N ASP A 134 19.70 13.61 17.86
CA ASP A 134 19.28 14.91 17.35
C ASP A 134 20.43 15.57 16.58
N HIS A 135 20.14 16.07 15.38
CA HIS A 135 21.12 16.70 14.50
C HIS A 135 20.48 17.75 13.58
N ASN A 136 21.32 18.62 13.02
CA ASN A 136 20.92 19.62 12.04
C ASN A 136 21.11 19.07 10.61
N GLY A 137 20.26 19.50 9.69
CA GLY A 137 20.30 19.07 8.29
C GLY A 137 19.93 17.59 8.09
N ILE A 138 20.00 17.12 6.85
CA ILE A 138 19.64 15.73 6.50
C ILE A 138 20.88 14.83 6.59
N TRP A 139 20.79 13.73 7.35
CA TRP A 139 21.81 12.68 7.36
C TRP A 139 21.62 11.68 6.21
N TRP A 140 22.76 11.26 5.62
CA TRP A 140 22.89 10.29 4.53
C TRP A 140 22.11 10.61 3.25
N ASN A 141 22.04 11.89 2.85
CA ASN A 141 21.40 12.27 1.60
C ASN A 141 21.98 11.48 0.40
N GLY A 142 21.18 10.61 -0.21
CA GLY A 142 21.57 9.74 -1.34
C GLY A 142 22.03 8.32 -0.98
N ALA A 143 22.09 7.93 0.29
CA ALA A 143 22.45 6.57 0.70
C ALA A 143 21.58 6.11 1.88
N GLU A 144 20.50 5.40 1.58
CA GLU A 144 19.55 4.96 2.60
C GLU A 144 20.22 4.10 3.70
N LYS A 145 19.76 4.32 4.94
CA LYS A 145 20.08 3.51 6.11
C LYS A 145 18.86 2.81 6.70
N TYR A 146 19.09 1.86 7.60
CA TYR A 146 18.06 1.17 8.36
C TYR A 146 18.38 1.20 9.85
N ALA A 147 17.40 1.43 10.71
CA ALA A 147 17.60 1.21 12.14
C ALA A 147 17.67 -0.30 12.44
N PHE A 148 16.77 -1.08 11.82
CA PHE A 148 16.78 -2.53 11.87
C PHE A 148 16.64 -3.10 10.45
N LYS A 149 17.54 -4.02 10.10
CA LYS A 149 17.45 -4.83 8.89
C LYS A 149 17.50 -6.31 9.27
N LEU A 150 16.41 -7.02 9.05
CA LEU A 150 16.26 -8.44 9.37
C LEU A 150 16.13 -9.24 8.08
N CYS A 151 17.03 -10.19 7.85
CA CYS A 151 17.08 -10.99 6.63
C CYS A 151 16.93 -12.48 6.95
N ASN A 152 15.97 -13.14 6.30
CA ASN A 152 15.66 -14.57 6.46
C ASN A 152 15.34 -14.97 7.91
N CYS A 153 14.60 -14.14 8.65
CA CYS A 153 14.30 -14.38 10.06
C CYS A 153 12.91 -15.01 10.24
N ALA A 154 12.80 -15.97 11.16
CA ALA A 154 11.53 -16.56 11.59
C ALA A 154 11.70 -17.32 12.93
N PRO A 155 10.83 -17.12 13.93
CA PRO A 155 9.81 -16.07 14.01
C PRO A 155 10.43 -14.67 14.26
N VAL A 156 9.66 -13.63 13.96
CA VAL A 156 10.03 -12.23 14.26
C VAL A 156 8.94 -11.60 15.13
N SER A 157 9.29 -11.12 16.32
CA SER A 157 8.39 -10.35 17.19
C SER A 157 8.97 -8.96 17.48
N ILE A 158 8.20 -7.91 17.20
CA ILE A 158 8.51 -6.52 17.52
C ILE A 158 7.32 -5.97 18.30
N GLU A 159 7.46 -5.83 19.61
CA GLU A 159 6.33 -5.55 20.50
C GLU A 159 6.63 -4.47 21.54
N ARG A 160 5.66 -3.61 21.84
CA ARG A 160 5.82 -2.54 22.87
C ARG A 160 7.14 -1.78 22.64
N PHE A 161 7.33 -1.36 21.39
CA PHE A 161 8.57 -0.81 20.89
C PHE A 161 8.31 0.56 20.24
N ASN A 162 9.15 1.54 20.57
CA ASN A 162 9.10 2.84 19.92
C ASN A 162 10.34 3.05 19.07
N CYS A 163 10.19 3.56 17.85
CA CYS A 163 11.32 3.95 17.00
C CYS A 163 11.06 5.32 16.38
N THR A 164 11.93 6.29 16.63
CA THR A 164 11.79 7.65 16.08
C THR A 164 13.01 8.05 15.27
N LEU A 165 12.83 8.22 13.97
CA LEU A 165 13.84 8.70 13.03
C LEU A 165 13.42 10.06 12.48
N ARG A 166 14.32 11.04 12.51
CA ARG A 166 14.05 12.41 12.05
C ARG A 166 15.23 12.93 11.24
N ASN A 167 14.95 13.71 10.20
CA ASN A 167 15.91 14.35 9.30
C ASN A 167 16.93 13.38 8.67
N ALA A 168 16.58 12.15 8.32
CA ALA A 168 17.53 11.21 7.75
C ALA A 168 16.95 10.38 6.62
N VAL A 169 17.79 10.02 5.66
CA VAL A 169 17.48 8.97 4.68
C VAL A 169 17.60 7.62 5.38
N CYS A 170 16.59 7.26 6.17
CA CYS A 170 16.65 6.08 7.02
C CYS A 170 15.26 5.47 7.24
N THR A 171 15.16 4.15 7.19
CA THR A 171 13.93 3.38 7.44
C THR A 171 13.96 2.75 8.83
N ASN A 172 12.83 2.74 9.56
CA ASN A 172 12.82 2.22 10.94
C ASN A 172 13.05 0.71 10.97
N VAL A 173 12.31 -0.06 10.17
CA VAL A 173 12.44 -1.52 10.10
C VAL A 173 12.30 -1.99 8.66
N ASP A 174 13.28 -2.76 8.20
CA ASP A 174 13.28 -3.43 6.90
C ASP A 174 13.38 -4.95 7.11
N LEU A 175 12.34 -5.67 6.70
CA LEU A 175 12.20 -7.12 6.81
C LEU A 175 12.36 -7.73 5.42
N ARG A 176 13.38 -8.57 5.24
CA ARG A 176 13.66 -9.25 3.97
C ARG A 176 13.49 -10.75 4.15
N ALA A 177 12.54 -11.31 3.40
CA ALA A 177 12.23 -12.73 3.41
C ALA A 177 11.95 -13.31 4.82
N CYS A 178 11.17 -12.59 5.64
CA CYS A 178 10.83 -13.00 7.00
C CYS A 178 9.42 -13.58 7.08
N SER A 179 9.21 -14.55 7.98
CA SER A 179 7.92 -15.22 8.20
C SER A 179 7.59 -15.34 9.69
N ASN A 180 6.32 -15.61 10.02
CA ASN A 180 5.80 -15.60 11.39
C ASN A 180 6.14 -14.28 12.08
N VAL A 181 5.74 -13.17 11.45
CA VAL A 181 6.08 -11.82 11.87
C VAL A 181 4.93 -11.24 12.68
N THR A 182 5.23 -10.74 13.88
CA THR A 182 4.30 -9.93 14.68
C THR A 182 4.91 -8.56 14.94
N VAL A 183 4.21 -7.51 14.54
CA VAL A 183 4.52 -6.11 14.90
C VAL A 183 3.32 -5.54 15.63
N ARG A 184 3.43 -5.33 16.94
CA ARG A 184 2.26 -4.99 17.77
C ARG A 184 2.54 -4.03 18.92
N ASN A 185 1.58 -3.15 19.20
CA ASN A 185 1.68 -2.15 20.28
C ASN A 185 2.92 -1.25 20.15
N CYS A 186 3.32 -0.94 18.91
CA CYS A 186 4.49 -0.11 18.62
C CYS A 186 4.10 1.33 18.28
N THR A 187 5.01 2.27 18.54
CA THR A 187 4.93 3.64 17.99
C THR A 187 6.14 3.90 17.10
N LEU A 188 5.93 3.93 15.80
CA LEU A 188 7.00 4.09 14.81
C LEU A 188 6.85 5.44 14.11
N THR A 189 7.89 6.26 14.16
CA THR A 189 7.90 7.63 13.63
C THR A 189 9.05 7.80 12.66
N ASN A 190 8.76 8.33 11.47
CA ASN A 190 9.75 8.66 10.46
C ASN A 190 9.46 10.03 9.84
N TYR A 191 10.37 10.98 10.02
CA TYR A 191 10.32 12.30 9.37
C TYR A 191 11.60 12.51 8.59
N ASN A 192 11.56 12.35 7.27
CA ASN A 192 12.76 12.36 6.43
C ASN A 192 12.74 13.44 5.35
N ASN A 193 11.92 14.48 5.50
CA ASN A 193 11.95 15.68 4.65
C ASN A 193 11.84 15.40 3.13
N CYS A 194 11.05 14.40 2.73
CA CYS A 194 10.86 13.99 1.32
C CYS A 194 12.07 13.41 0.60
N THR A 195 13.02 12.87 1.34
CA THR A 195 14.02 11.95 0.76
C THR A 195 13.53 10.50 0.82
N THR A 196 14.35 9.54 0.40
CA THR A 196 14.05 8.11 0.58
C THR A 196 13.97 7.74 2.07
N GLY A 197 13.06 6.84 2.42
CA GLY A 197 12.93 6.27 3.77
C GLY A 197 11.47 6.05 4.17
N GLY A 198 11.20 4.90 4.76
CA GLY A 198 9.89 4.50 5.23
C GLY A 198 9.86 4.13 6.71
N VAL A 199 8.72 3.62 7.18
CA VAL A 199 8.59 3.18 8.57
C VAL A 199 8.79 1.68 8.69
N LEU A 200 7.97 0.89 7.99
CA LEU A 200 8.03 -0.57 8.01
C LEU A 200 7.96 -1.11 6.60
N TRP A 201 9.05 -1.73 6.15
CA TRP A 201 9.13 -2.34 4.84
C TRP A 201 9.28 -3.85 4.94
N LEU A 202 8.51 -4.56 4.11
CA LEU A 202 8.52 -6.00 4.01
C LEU A 202 8.82 -6.39 2.56
N ARG A 203 9.86 -7.18 2.36
CA ARG A 203 10.39 -7.50 1.02
C ARG A 203 10.53 -9.01 0.80
N GLY A 204 10.33 -9.45 -0.44
CA GLY A 204 10.52 -10.85 -0.83
C GLY A 204 9.43 -11.80 -0.34
N GLN A 205 9.82 -13.06 -0.05
CA GLN A 205 8.93 -14.15 0.37
C GLN A 205 8.58 -14.02 1.86
N MET A 206 7.30 -14.05 2.20
CA MET A 206 6.86 -13.88 3.58
C MET A 206 5.51 -14.53 3.80
N HIS A 207 5.25 -15.02 5.00
CA HIS A 207 3.93 -15.52 5.35
C HIS A 207 3.68 -15.43 6.85
N ASP A 208 2.40 -15.48 7.20
CA ASP A 208 1.92 -15.40 8.59
C ASP A 208 2.38 -14.09 9.25
N ILE A 209 1.86 -12.98 8.71
CA ILE A 209 2.22 -11.61 9.11
C ILE A 209 1.05 -10.98 9.87
N ASP A 210 1.29 -10.49 11.08
CA ASP A 210 0.35 -9.72 11.88
C ASP A 210 0.97 -8.37 12.27
N ILE A 211 0.49 -7.30 11.63
CA ILE A 211 0.81 -5.92 11.96
C ILE A 211 -0.44 -5.30 12.57
N SER A 212 -0.50 -5.22 13.90
CA SER A 212 -1.72 -4.75 14.57
C SER A 212 -1.53 -3.89 15.81
N ALA A 213 -2.52 -3.04 16.08
CA ALA A 213 -2.53 -2.15 17.25
C ALA A 213 -1.27 -1.26 17.35
N ASN A 214 -0.77 -0.77 16.22
CA ASN A 214 0.37 0.15 16.18
C ASN A 214 -0.07 1.59 15.88
N THR A 215 0.83 2.52 16.19
CA THR A 215 0.72 3.92 15.73
C THR A 215 1.92 4.26 14.86
N PHE A 216 1.65 4.65 13.63
CA PHE A 216 2.64 5.09 12.66
C PHE A 216 2.54 6.60 12.44
N TYR A 217 3.67 7.28 12.51
CA TYR A 217 3.80 8.69 12.15
C TYR A 217 4.77 8.81 10.99
N LYS A 218 4.33 9.44 9.90
CA LYS A 218 5.18 9.70 8.73
C LYS A 218 5.04 11.15 8.28
N TYR A 219 6.14 11.71 7.81
CA TYR A 219 6.14 12.93 7.00
C TYR A 219 7.33 12.90 6.04
N GLY A 220 7.12 13.41 4.83
CA GLY A 220 8.02 13.20 3.68
C GLY A 220 7.70 11.94 2.86
N ASN A 221 8.30 11.79 1.69
CA ASN A 221 8.47 10.53 0.94
C ASN A 221 9.35 9.53 1.73
N ASP A 222 9.43 8.22 1.56
CA ASP A 222 8.64 7.28 0.76
C ASP A 222 7.49 6.71 1.62
N GLU A 223 7.08 5.46 1.41
CA GLU A 223 5.97 4.81 2.10
C GLU A 223 6.12 4.76 3.62
N CYS A 224 5.01 4.94 4.32
CA CYS A 224 4.91 4.56 5.72
C CYS A 224 5.04 3.05 5.89
N VAL A 225 4.21 2.28 5.19
CA VAL A 225 4.27 0.81 5.17
C VAL A 225 4.30 0.35 3.73
N ALA A 226 5.22 -0.57 3.41
CA ALA A 226 5.33 -1.12 2.08
C ALA A 226 5.57 -2.62 2.09
N PHE A 227 4.85 -3.32 1.22
CA PHE A 227 5.18 -4.66 0.76
C PHE A 227 5.80 -4.51 -0.62
N PHE A 228 7.07 -4.84 -0.77
CA PHE A 228 7.81 -4.77 -2.04
C PHE A 228 8.17 -6.15 -2.53
N GLY A 229 8.38 -6.30 -3.84
CA GLY A 229 8.99 -7.48 -4.48
C GLY A 229 10.35 -7.89 -3.89
N ALA A 230 11.05 -8.81 -4.55
CA ALA A 230 12.37 -9.22 -4.09
C ALA A 230 13.48 -8.25 -4.57
N ASP A 231 14.30 -7.76 -3.64
CA ASP A 231 15.60 -7.14 -3.97
C ASP A 231 16.75 -8.16 -4.02
N ALA A 232 16.48 -9.41 -3.67
CA ALA A 232 17.47 -10.49 -3.67
C ALA A 232 17.00 -11.61 -4.60
N PRO A 233 17.91 -12.27 -5.34
CA PRO A 233 17.56 -13.37 -6.22
C PRO A 233 17.05 -14.55 -5.38
N VAL A 234 15.73 -14.75 -5.39
CA VAL A 234 15.13 -16.00 -4.94
C VAL A 234 14.91 -16.86 -6.20
N PRO A 235 15.40 -18.12 -6.23
CA PRO A 235 15.04 -19.03 -7.31
C PRO A 235 13.53 -19.33 -7.26
N GLY A 236 12.79 -18.93 -8.30
CA GLY A 236 11.35 -19.20 -8.45
C GLY A 236 10.44 -18.07 -7.98
N ASP A 237 9.14 -18.32 -8.04
CA ASP A 237 8.11 -17.32 -7.71
C ASP A 237 8.05 -17.03 -6.21
N ILE A 238 7.91 -15.75 -5.86
CA ILE A 238 7.78 -15.27 -4.49
C ILE A 238 6.41 -15.66 -3.95
N LYS A 239 6.32 -16.21 -2.74
CA LYS A 239 5.03 -16.50 -2.09
C LYS A 239 4.76 -15.56 -0.93
N ARG A 240 3.55 -15.01 -0.90
CA ARG A 240 2.99 -14.15 0.16
C ARG A 240 1.66 -14.68 0.59
N TYR A 241 1.51 -15.05 1.84
CA TYR A 241 0.21 -15.52 2.30
C TYR A 241 -0.04 -15.30 3.78
N ASN A 242 -1.32 -15.19 4.13
CA ASN A 242 -1.80 -14.91 5.49
C ASN A 242 -1.19 -13.61 6.03
N ILE A 243 -1.48 -12.51 5.34
CA ILE A 243 -1.02 -11.17 5.72
C ILE A 243 -2.19 -10.44 6.35
N LYS A 244 -2.00 -9.96 7.58
CA LYS A 244 -2.95 -9.13 8.30
C LYS A 244 -2.31 -7.81 8.69
N VAL A 245 -2.91 -6.70 8.25
CA VAL A 245 -2.59 -5.34 8.70
C VAL A 245 -3.86 -4.75 9.27
N ALA A 246 -4.00 -4.72 10.60
CA ALA A 246 -5.27 -4.36 11.21
C ALA A 246 -5.19 -3.52 12.48
N ASP A 247 -6.23 -2.72 12.71
CA ASP A 247 -6.39 -1.93 13.93
C ASP A 247 -5.22 -0.96 14.20
N ASN A 248 -4.57 -0.47 13.14
CA ASN A 248 -3.47 0.48 13.24
C ASN A 248 -3.94 1.92 13.03
N ASP A 249 -3.20 2.85 13.64
CA ASP A 249 -3.33 4.29 13.40
C ASP A 249 -2.17 4.79 12.53
N PHE A 250 -2.50 5.40 11.41
CA PHE A 250 -1.56 6.02 10.49
C PHE A 250 -1.76 7.53 10.47
N TYR A 251 -0.69 8.29 10.73
CA TYR A 251 -0.70 9.73 10.69
C TYR A 251 0.33 10.23 9.69
N TYR A 252 -0.13 10.84 8.59
CA TYR A 252 0.73 11.60 7.70
C TYR A 252 0.69 13.08 8.11
N VAL A 253 1.65 13.52 8.93
CA VAL A 253 1.59 14.83 9.61
C VAL A 253 2.96 15.44 9.77
N ASN A 254 3.11 16.70 9.36
CA ASN A 254 4.29 17.49 9.66
C ASN A 254 4.30 17.90 11.14
N ARG A 255 5.08 17.21 11.98
CA ARG A 255 5.34 17.60 13.38
C ARG A 255 6.73 18.22 13.59
N GLY A 256 7.41 18.59 12.50
CA GLY A 256 8.75 19.16 12.54
C GLY A 256 8.80 20.56 11.92
N ASN A 257 10.01 21.11 11.80
CA ASN A 257 10.28 22.34 11.06
C ASN A 257 10.50 22.06 9.55
N GLY A 258 9.97 20.95 9.04
CA GLY A 258 10.09 20.58 7.63
C GLY A 258 9.22 21.47 6.74
N PRO A 259 9.51 21.58 5.43
CA PRO A 259 8.69 22.35 4.50
C PRO A 259 7.24 21.84 4.54
N ALA A 260 6.25 22.75 4.55
CA ALA A 260 4.83 22.40 4.64
C ALA A 260 4.26 21.84 3.31
N ASP A 261 5.00 22.02 2.22
CA ASP A 261 4.63 21.75 0.84
C ASP A 261 5.32 20.48 0.29
N LEU A 262 5.70 19.58 1.19
CA LEU A 262 6.25 18.28 0.81
C LEU A 262 5.13 17.32 0.40
N VAL A 263 5.31 16.69 -0.76
CA VAL A 263 4.38 15.70 -1.31
C VAL A 263 4.98 14.30 -1.19
N ASN A 264 4.25 13.39 -0.55
CA ASN A 264 4.55 11.96 -0.59
C ASN A 264 3.97 11.33 -1.87
N GLY A 265 4.71 10.41 -2.48
CA GLY A 265 4.24 9.65 -3.64
C GLY A 265 3.13 8.68 -3.24
N VAL A 266 3.51 7.62 -2.53
CA VAL A 266 2.56 6.63 -2.00
C VAL A 266 2.78 6.46 -0.50
N PHE A 267 1.70 6.43 0.26
CA PHE A 267 1.77 6.35 1.72
C PHE A 267 1.76 4.91 2.23
N PHE A 268 0.86 4.09 1.71
CA PHE A 268 0.76 2.66 1.97
C PHE A 268 0.81 1.91 0.66
N THR A 269 1.71 0.94 0.56
CA THR A 269 1.92 0.20 -0.67
C THR A 269 1.81 -1.30 -0.44
N TYR A 270 0.94 -1.96 -1.18
CA TYR A 270 0.99 -3.40 -1.42
C TYR A 270 1.41 -3.64 -2.87
N TYR A 271 2.72 -3.73 -3.10
CA TYR A 271 3.30 -3.71 -4.43
C TYR A 271 4.09 -4.96 -4.77
N VAL A 272 3.92 -5.39 -6.01
CA VAL A 272 4.62 -6.52 -6.58
C VAL A 272 5.32 -6.12 -7.89
N GLY A 273 6.32 -5.24 -7.76
CA GLY A 273 7.51 -5.16 -8.63
C GLY A 273 7.45 -4.33 -9.93
N THR A 274 8.45 -3.46 -10.12
CA THR A 274 9.04 -3.07 -11.44
C THR A 274 10.55 -3.19 -11.42
N SER A 275 11.18 -3.33 -10.25
CA SER A 275 12.63 -3.55 -10.07
C SER A 275 13.04 -5.02 -10.02
N THR A 276 12.09 -5.96 -9.91
CA THR A 276 12.35 -7.37 -10.11
C THR A 276 12.68 -7.61 -11.59
N PRO A 277 13.67 -8.45 -11.93
CA PRO A 277 13.84 -8.90 -13.31
C PRO A 277 12.48 -9.36 -13.82
N ALA A 278 12.14 -9.05 -15.08
CA ALA A 278 10.87 -9.39 -15.73
C ALA A 278 10.55 -10.90 -15.77
N THR A 279 11.31 -11.72 -15.06
CA THR A 279 11.26 -13.18 -14.98
C THR A 279 10.65 -13.74 -13.70
N VAL A 280 10.47 -12.96 -12.62
CA VAL A 280 9.98 -13.46 -11.32
C VAL A 280 8.62 -12.87 -10.96
N GLY A 281 7.60 -13.71 -10.76
CA GLY A 281 6.28 -13.30 -10.25
C GLY A 281 6.13 -13.49 -8.73
N CYS A 282 5.08 -12.94 -8.15
CA CYS A 282 4.65 -13.22 -6.78
C CYS A 282 3.22 -13.76 -6.72
N ALA A 283 3.04 -14.86 -5.99
CA ALA A 283 1.74 -15.37 -5.60
C ALA A 283 1.36 -14.81 -4.23
N SER A 284 0.31 -13.98 -4.17
CA SER A 284 -0.29 -13.45 -2.94
C SER A 284 -1.58 -14.21 -2.60
N SER A 285 -1.82 -14.58 -1.35
CA SER A 285 -3.13 -15.10 -0.94
C SER A 285 -3.49 -14.74 0.49
N ASN A 286 -4.78 -14.54 0.77
CA ASN A 286 -5.27 -14.18 2.11
C ASN A 286 -4.59 -12.92 2.65
N VAL A 287 -4.83 -11.78 1.99
CA VAL A 287 -4.34 -10.47 2.40
C VAL A 287 -5.52 -9.68 2.97
N ASP A 288 -5.43 -9.31 4.25
CA ASP A 288 -6.46 -8.57 4.98
C ASP A 288 -5.88 -7.26 5.53
N ILE A 289 -6.32 -6.14 4.97
CA ILE A 289 -5.98 -4.79 5.42
C ILE A 289 -7.25 -4.17 5.97
N SER A 290 -7.48 -4.27 7.29
CA SER A 290 -8.77 -3.92 7.87
C SER A 290 -8.78 -3.21 9.22
N GLY A 291 -9.81 -2.40 9.46
CA GLY A 291 -9.95 -1.69 10.75
C GLY A 291 -8.90 -0.61 11.01
N ASN A 292 -8.11 -0.22 10.01
CA ASN A 292 -7.09 0.80 10.16
C ASN A 292 -7.66 2.22 10.02
N ARG A 293 -7.01 3.19 10.65
CA ARG A 293 -7.39 4.62 10.57
C ARG A 293 -6.23 5.42 9.97
N PHE A 294 -6.49 6.15 8.88
CA PHE A 294 -5.53 6.97 8.16
C PHE A 294 -5.92 8.44 8.32
N TYR A 295 -5.06 9.22 8.99
CA TYR A 295 -5.22 10.65 9.20
C TYR A 295 -4.20 11.39 8.34
N MET A 296 -4.67 11.94 7.21
CA MET A 296 -3.84 12.58 6.20
C MET A 296 -3.85 14.10 6.39
N GLN A 297 -2.81 14.63 7.01
CA GLN A 297 -2.62 16.06 7.32
C GLN A 297 -1.46 16.68 6.50
N GLY A 298 -1.15 16.07 5.36
CA GLY A 298 -0.12 16.52 4.43
C GLY A 298 -0.46 16.10 3.01
N LEU A 299 0.28 16.63 2.04
CA LEU A 299 0.06 16.35 0.62
C LEU A 299 0.58 14.95 0.25
N CYS A 300 -0.27 14.14 -0.37
CA CYS A 300 0.05 12.79 -0.79
C CYS A 300 -0.61 12.51 -2.14
N HIS A 301 0.10 11.87 -3.08
CA HIS A 301 -0.48 11.49 -4.35
C HIS A 301 -1.41 10.29 -4.21
N THR A 302 -0.99 9.25 -3.51
CA THR A 302 -1.80 8.02 -3.31
C THR A 302 -1.72 7.55 -1.86
N ILE A 303 -2.87 7.44 -1.18
CA ILE A 303 -2.89 6.93 0.21
C ILE A 303 -2.59 5.43 0.21
N MET A 304 -3.30 4.64 -0.60
CA MET A 304 -3.11 3.20 -0.69
C MET A 304 -2.98 2.74 -2.15
N GLY A 305 -1.79 2.24 -2.50
CA GLY A 305 -1.51 1.61 -3.78
C GLY A 305 -1.51 0.09 -3.69
N ILE A 306 -2.25 -0.58 -4.57
CA ILE A 306 -2.32 -2.04 -4.68
C ILE A 306 -1.98 -2.44 -6.10
N THR A 307 -0.88 -3.17 -6.29
CA THR A 307 -0.37 -3.48 -7.63
C THR A 307 0.03 -4.93 -7.78
N PHE A 308 -0.49 -5.55 -8.84
CA PHE A 308 -0.10 -6.86 -9.36
C PHE A 308 0.36 -6.71 -10.81
N SER A 309 1.58 -7.16 -11.08
CA SER A 309 2.18 -7.22 -12.41
C SER A 309 1.69 -8.44 -13.20
N GLU A 310 2.04 -8.52 -14.49
CA GLU A 310 1.56 -9.57 -15.41
C GLU A 310 1.81 -11.01 -14.92
N ARG A 311 2.92 -11.23 -14.21
CA ARG A 311 3.32 -12.56 -13.69
C ARG A 311 2.84 -12.86 -12.28
N ASP A 312 2.25 -11.88 -11.61
CA ASP A 312 1.80 -12.05 -10.25
C ASP A 312 0.47 -12.76 -10.23
N THR A 313 0.16 -13.47 -9.15
CA THR A 313 -1.17 -14.01 -8.91
C THR A 313 -1.64 -13.55 -7.55
N HIS A 314 -2.95 -13.38 -7.41
CA HIS A 314 -3.54 -13.06 -6.14
C HIS A 314 -4.85 -13.81 -5.93
N ASP A 315 -5.15 -14.10 -4.67
CA ASP A 315 -6.42 -14.66 -4.24
C ASP A 315 -6.80 -14.08 -2.88
N ASN A 316 -8.08 -13.78 -2.68
CA ASN A 316 -8.60 -13.28 -1.41
C ASN A 316 -7.83 -12.06 -0.85
N VAL A 317 -7.83 -10.96 -1.62
CA VAL A 317 -7.30 -9.65 -1.20
C VAL A 317 -8.45 -8.76 -0.74
N VAL A 318 -8.42 -8.36 0.53
CA VAL A 318 -9.50 -7.65 1.22
C VAL A 318 -9.00 -6.37 1.88
N ILE A 319 -9.69 -5.27 1.62
CA ILE A 319 -9.48 -3.95 2.20
C ILE A 319 -10.79 -3.54 2.85
N ALA A 320 -10.90 -3.68 4.17
CA ALA A 320 -12.21 -3.59 4.82
C ALA A 320 -12.26 -2.75 6.09
N ASN A 321 -13.35 -2.03 6.31
CA ASN A 321 -13.61 -1.27 7.54
C ASN A 321 -12.48 -0.28 7.90
N ASN A 322 -11.74 0.22 6.90
CA ASN A 322 -10.75 1.26 7.13
C ASN A 322 -11.44 2.63 7.16
N TYR A 323 -10.88 3.55 7.92
CA TYR A 323 -11.28 4.96 7.97
C TYR A 323 -10.17 5.84 7.40
N ILE A 324 -10.49 6.72 6.46
CA ILE A 324 -9.58 7.71 5.90
C ILE A 324 -10.14 9.11 6.18
N GLU A 325 -9.30 9.99 6.71
CA GLU A 325 -9.60 11.41 6.87
C GLU A 325 -8.54 12.27 6.18
N ASN A 326 -8.94 12.93 5.10
CA ASN A 326 -8.12 13.93 4.42
C ASN A 326 -8.38 15.30 5.06
N SER A 327 -7.42 15.77 5.85
CA SER A 327 -7.51 17.05 6.56
C SER A 327 -7.06 18.23 5.69
N PRO A 328 -7.59 19.45 5.90
CA PRO A 328 -7.11 20.63 5.19
C PRO A 328 -5.60 20.81 5.34
N VAL A 329 -4.91 21.07 4.23
CA VAL A 329 -3.48 21.36 4.20
C VAL A 329 -3.27 22.80 3.77
N ALA A 330 -2.52 23.57 4.55
CA ALA A 330 -2.17 24.95 4.21
C ALA A 330 -1.03 24.95 3.18
N SER A 331 -1.37 24.77 1.91
CA SER A 331 -0.43 24.79 0.78
C SER A 331 -1.09 25.40 -0.45
N ASP A 332 -0.27 26.02 -1.30
CA ASP A 332 -0.64 26.50 -2.63
C ASP A 332 -0.31 25.50 -3.74
N GLN A 333 0.27 24.35 -3.38
CA GLN A 333 0.63 23.32 -4.35
C GLN A 333 -0.60 22.67 -4.97
N LYS A 334 -0.53 22.50 -6.28
CA LYS A 334 -1.52 21.79 -7.08
C LYS A 334 -1.07 20.35 -7.29
N ILE A 335 -1.83 19.40 -6.77
CA ILE A 335 -1.53 17.97 -6.86
C ILE A 335 -2.75 17.17 -7.34
N ARG A 336 -2.46 16.00 -7.90
CA ARG A 336 -3.44 14.91 -7.97
C ARG A 336 -3.37 14.12 -6.66
N HIS A 337 -4.51 13.72 -6.16
CA HIS A 337 -4.65 12.92 -4.94
C HIS A 337 -5.62 11.76 -5.20
N CYS A 338 -5.25 10.58 -4.73
CA CYS A 338 -6.02 9.35 -4.82
C CYS A 338 -6.09 8.66 -3.46
N ASP A 339 -7.28 8.24 -3.02
CA ASP A 339 -7.37 7.41 -1.82
C ASP A 339 -6.89 5.98 -2.13
N TYR A 340 -7.38 5.40 -3.21
CA TYR A 340 -7.09 4.03 -3.62
C TYR A 340 -6.68 3.96 -5.09
N GLU A 341 -5.48 3.44 -5.34
CA GLU A 341 -5.00 3.13 -6.68
C GLU A 341 -4.79 1.62 -6.82
N VAL A 342 -5.53 1.01 -7.74
CA VAL A 342 -5.54 -0.44 -7.95
C VAL A 342 -5.08 -0.76 -9.36
N THR A 343 -3.97 -1.48 -9.48
CA THR A 343 -3.42 -1.97 -10.75
C THR A 343 -3.36 -3.48 -10.72
N ASP A 344 -4.02 -4.13 -11.68
CA ASP A 344 -3.87 -5.58 -11.88
C ASP A 344 -3.64 -5.88 -13.35
N LEU A 345 -2.39 -6.18 -13.67
CA LEU A 345 -1.95 -6.57 -15.01
C LEU A 345 -1.98 -8.10 -15.19
N ASN A 346 -2.31 -8.87 -14.15
CA ASN A 346 -2.41 -10.32 -14.26
C ASN A 346 -3.54 -10.72 -15.22
N ALA A 347 -3.37 -11.83 -15.93
CA ALA A 347 -4.35 -12.29 -16.91
C ALA A 347 -5.63 -12.88 -16.28
N ALA A 348 -5.56 -13.46 -15.07
CA ALA A 348 -6.70 -14.07 -14.39
C ALA A 348 -7.67 -13.04 -13.82
N ARG A 349 -7.18 -11.87 -13.40
CA ARG A 349 -7.96 -10.70 -12.94
C ARG A 349 -9.03 -11.09 -11.91
N ILE A 350 -8.60 -11.63 -10.78
CA ILE A 350 -9.50 -11.99 -9.68
C ILE A 350 -9.99 -10.70 -9.00
N PRO A 351 -11.24 -10.65 -8.48
CA PRO A 351 -11.73 -9.46 -7.80
C PRO A 351 -10.95 -9.12 -6.53
N ILE A 352 -10.60 -7.84 -6.36
CA ILE A 352 -10.07 -7.27 -5.11
C ILE A 352 -11.23 -6.64 -4.34
N THR A 353 -11.42 -7.05 -3.08
CA THR A 353 -12.60 -6.65 -2.30
C THR A 353 -12.32 -5.43 -1.43
N PHE A 354 -13.17 -4.42 -1.56
CA PHE A 354 -13.25 -3.24 -0.69
C PHE A 354 -14.60 -3.24 0.02
N SER A 355 -14.63 -3.32 1.35
CA SER A 355 -15.91 -3.46 2.07
C SER A 355 -15.98 -2.64 3.35
N GLY A 356 -17.03 -1.83 3.52
CA GLY A 356 -17.26 -1.09 4.77
C GLY A 356 -16.25 0.04 5.02
N ASN A 357 -15.48 0.46 4.02
CA ASN A 357 -14.51 1.55 4.18
C ASN A 357 -15.25 2.90 4.28
N THR A 358 -14.70 3.83 5.05
CA THR A 358 -15.24 5.18 5.23
C THR A 358 -14.18 6.21 4.94
N THR A 359 -14.46 7.13 4.02
CA THR A 359 -13.58 8.26 3.72
C THR A 359 -14.30 9.58 3.97
N VAL A 360 -13.63 10.49 4.67
CA VAL A 360 -14.05 11.87 4.86
C VAL A 360 -13.00 12.80 4.29
N ASN A 361 -13.37 13.57 3.27
CA ASN A 361 -12.50 14.58 2.69
C ASN A 361 -12.87 15.98 3.16
N ASN A 362 -11.90 16.65 3.76
CA ASN A 362 -11.93 18.06 4.13
C ASN A 362 -10.82 18.86 3.43
N ALA A 363 -10.04 18.22 2.54
CA ALA A 363 -8.90 18.82 1.85
C ALA A 363 -9.25 19.25 0.41
N ALA A 364 -8.78 20.43 0.03
CA ALA A 364 -8.99 20.98 -1.31
C ALA A 364 -7.86 20.58 -2.26
N PHE A 365 -8.03 19.47 -2.98
CA PHE A 365 -7.06 19.04 -3.98
C PHE A 365 -7.35 19.67 -5.35
N VAL A 366 -6.37 20.38 -5.89
CA VAL A 366 -6.46 21.02 -7.21
C VAL A 366 -5.37 20.46 -8.10
N ALA A 367 -5.74 19.88 -9.25
CA ALA A 367 -4.78 19.34 -10.21
C ALA A 367 -3.93 20.48 -10.84
N PRO A 368 -2.72 20.19 -11.37
CA PRO A 368 -1.85 21.20 -11.97
C PRO A 368 -2.50 22.09 -13.03
N TRP A 369 -3.47 21.55 -13.80
CA TRP A 369 -4.23 22.28 -14.82
C TRP A 369 -5.46 23.05 -14.29
N GLY A 370 -5.66 23.13 -12.97
CA GLY A 370 -6.67 23.98 -12.34
C GLY A 370 -8.07 23.38 -12.18
N ALA A 371 -8.22 22.05 -12.30
CA ALA A 371 -9.47 21.35 -12.01
C ALA A 371 -9.39 20.60 -10.66
N SER A 372 -10.48 19.92 -10.26
CA SER A 372 -10.42 19.02 -9.09
C SER A 372 -9.32 17.98 -9.28
N GLY A 373 -8.45 17.87 -8.28
CA GLY A 373 -7.34 16.92 -8.23
C GLY A 373 -7.67 15.64 -7.47
N TYR A 374 -8.88 15.51 -6.91
CA TYR A 374 -9.25 14.40 -6.04
C TYR A 374 -9.93 13.25 -6.80
N CYS A 375 -9.36 12.06 -6.70
CA CYS A 375 -9.94 10.78 -7.11
C CYS A 375 -10.13 9.88 -5.89
N HIS A 376 -11.25 9.17 -5.75
CA HIS A 376 -11.42 8.20 -4.68
C HIS A 376 -10.82 6.84 -5.05
N LEU A 377 -11.22 6.28 -6.20
CA LEU A 377 -10.74 4.99 -6.68
C LEU A 377 -10.27 5.09 -8.14
N MET A 378 -8.99 4.76 -8.35
CA MET A 378 -8.37 4.69 -9.66
C MET A 378 -8.06 3.23 -10.02
N VAL A 379 -8.48 2.78 -11.20
CA VAL A 379 -8.39 1.39 -11.65
C VAL A 379 -7.57 1.27 -12.93
N HIS A 380 -6.60 0.36 -12.92
CA HIS A 380 -5.60 0.16 -13.96
C HIS A 380 -5.45 -1.30 -14.37
N GLY A 381 -4.91 -1.53 -15.57
CA GLY A 381 -4.48 -2.87 -16.02
C GLY A 381 -5.62 -3.85 -16.37
N GLY A 382 -6.87 -3.41 -16.25
CA GLY A 382 -8.03 -4.28 -16.37
C GLY A 382 -8.48 -4.91 -15.05
N ALA A 383 -8.06 -4.36 -13.91
CA ALA A 383 -8.43 -4.85 -12.58
C ALA A 383 -9.94 -5.00 -12.39
N ILE A 384 -10.32 -5.95 -11.54
CA ILE A 384 -11.69 -6.14 -11.06
C ILE A 384 -11.75 -5.74 -9.58
N VAL A 385 -12.63 -4.80 -9.25
CA VAL A 385 -12.79 -4.27 -7.89
C VAL A 385 -14.23 -4.46 -7.42
N ASP A 386 -14.41 -5.12 -6.28
CA ASP A 386 -15.69 -5.27 -5.60
C ASP A 386 -15.79 -4.27 -4.44
N LEU A 387 -16.46 -3.15 -4.66
CA LEU A 387 -16.66 -2.07 -3.69
C LEU A 387 -18.04 -2.16 -3.04
N GLY A 388 -18.10 -2.63 -1.79
CA GLY A 388 -19.35 -2.85 -1.07
C GLY A 388 -19.48 -2.01 0.21
N LYS A 389 -20.69 -1.58 0.54
CA LYS A 389 -21.06 -1.01 1.86
C LYS A 389 -20.14 0.12 2.36
N SER A 390 -19.45 0.79 1.46
CA SER A 390 -18.47 1.83 1.77
C SER A 390 -19.12 3.21 1.68
N SER A 391 -18.50 4.20 2.31
CA SER A 391 -18.98 5.58 2.30
C SER A 391 -17.89 6.59 2.01
N LEU A 392 -18.25 7.63 1.26
CA LEU A 392 -17.44 8.81 1.00
C LEU A 392 -18.26 10.06 1.33
N THR A 393 -17.66 10.98 2.07
CA THR A 393 -18.19 12.33 2.26
C THR A 393 -17.11 13.34 1.89
N ASP A 394 -17.30 14.03 0.77
CA ASP A 394 -16.46 15.16 0.38
C ASP A 394 -17.11 16.49 0.78
N ASN A 395 -16.52 17.16 1.76
CA ASN A 395 -17.01 18.43 2.29
C ASN A 395 -16.48 19.65 1.52
N VAL A 396 -15.67 19.45 0.47
CA VAL A 396 -14.94 20.54 -0.18
C VAL A 396 -15.55 20.94 -1.51
N ALA A 397 -16.13 22.14 -1.55
CA ALA A 397 -16.74 22.69 -2.76
C ALA A 397 -15.87 23.73 -3.49
N THR A 398 -14.89 24.35 -2.83
CA THR A 398 -14.15 25.50 -3.36
C THR A 398 -12.70 25.54 -2.87
N SER A 399 -11.82 26.20 -3.63
CA SER A 399 -10.44 26.51 -3.26
C SER A 399 -10.03 27.87 -3.82
N SER A 400 -9.09 28.56 -3.17
CA SER A 400 -8.49 29.78 -3.73
C SER A 400 -7.54 29.49 -4.91
N LEU A 401 -7.15 28.22 -5.12
CA LEU A 401 -6.21 27.82 -6.18
C LEU A 401 -6.87 27.64 -7.56
N THR A 402 -8.20 27.72 -7.63
CA THR A 402 -8.98 27.62 -8.86
C THR A 402 -10.30 28.37 -8.75
N THR A 403 -10.84 28.81 -9.89
CA THR A 403 -12.22 29.34 -9.99
C THR A 403 -13.25 28.25 -10.22
N GLN A 404 -12.82 27.00 -10.43
CA GLN A 404 -13.72 25.87 -10.62
C GLN A 404 -14.28 25.37 -9.29
N ARG A 405 -15.54 24.90 -9.30
CA ARG A 405 -16.10 24.14 -8.19
C ARG A 405 -15.32 22.83 -8.04
N LEU A 406 -14.96 22.51 -6.81
CA LEU A 406 -14.30 21.26 -6.47
C LEU A 406 -15.31 20.18 -6.10
N GLY A 407 -14.80 18.96 -6.05
CA GLY A 407 -15.49 17.78 -5.59
C GLY A 407 -14.76 16.53 -6.05
N CYS A 408 -15.02 15.42 -5.37
CA CYS A 408 -14.38 14.15 -5.63
C CYS A 408 -14.82 13.58 -6.99
N ARG A 409 -13.85 13.06 -7.75
CA ARG A 409 -14.11 12.07 -8.80
C ARG A 409 -14.15 10.70 -8.16
N LEU A 410 -15.31 10.06 -8.13
CA LEU A 410 -15.42 8.75 -7.48
C LEU A 410 -14.58 7.69 -8.20
N LEU A 411 -14.70 7.56 -9.52
CA LEU A 411 -13.98 6.56 -10.32
C LEU A 411 -13.11 7.17 -11.42
N SER A 412 -11.93 6.60 -11.62
CA SER A 412 -11.06 6.86 -12.77
C SER A 412 -10.48 5.55 -13.33
N PHE A 413 -10.29 5.49 -14.65
CA PHE A 413 -9.76 4.32 -15.36
C PHE A 413 -8.62 4.71 -16.31
N ASP A 414 -7.76 3.76 -16.65
CA ASP A 414 -6.72 3.90 -17.67
C ASP A 414 -7.01 3.12 -18.98
N ASN A 415 -6.02 3.12 -19.89
CA ASN A 415 -6.11 2.56 -21.24
C ASN A 415 -6.49 1.06 -21.29
N ALA A 416 -6.21 0.29 -20.24
CA ALA A 416 -6.54 -1.14 -20.20
C ALA A 416 -7.99 -1.41 -19.76
N GLY A 417 -8.69 -0.40 -19.24
CA GLY A 417 -10.04 -0.50 -18.72
C GLY A 417 -10.09 -1.24 -17.37
N GLY A 418 -11.19 -1.95 -17.11
CA GLY A 418 -11.39 -2.65 -15.83
C GLY A 418 -12.86 -2.86 -15.49
N THR A 419 -13.12 -3.50 -14.36
CA THR A 419 -14.48 -3.71 -13.84
C THR A 419 -14.58 -3.20 -12.40
N VAL A 420 -15.61 -2.41 -12.12
CA VAL A 420 -15.95 -2.01 -10.75
C VAL A 420 -17.38 -2.46 -10.45
N ASN A 421 -17.53 -3.28 -9.42
CA ASN A 421 -18.81 -3.73 -8.88
C ASN A 421 -19.09 -2.97 -7.59
N MET A 422 -20.14 -2.14 -7.56
CA MET A 422 -20.52 -1.30 -6.43
C MET A 422 -21.83 -1.77 -5.83
N THR A 423 -21.87 -2.14 -4.55
CA THR A 423 -23.11 -2.57 -3.90
C THR A 423 -23.33 -1.91 -2.54
N GLY A 424 -24.47 -1.23 -2.38
CA GLY A 424 -24.89 -0.70 -1.08
C GLY A 424 -24.00 0.42 -0.52
N ASN A 425 -23.31 1.17 -1.37
CA ASN A 425 -22.43 2.26 -0.96
C ASN A 425 -23.19 3.59 -0.83
N SER A 426 -22.60 4.55 -0.11
CA SER A 426 -23.12 5.91 0.03
C SER A 426 -22.03 6.95 -0.23
N PHE A 427 -22.11 7.66 -1.36
CA PHE A 427 -21.14 8.66 -1.78
C PHE A 427 -21.78 10.05 -1.84
N SER A 428 -21.17 11.03 -1.19
CA SER A 428 -21.67 12.41 -1.10
C SER A 428 -20.58 13.45 -1.34
N GLY A 429 -20.97 14.61 -1.86
CA GLY A 429 -20.04 15.68 -2.23
C GLY A 429 -19.33 15.45 -3.57
N LEU A 430 -19.87 14.58 -4.44
CA LEU A 430 -19.22 14.25 -5.71
C LEU A 430 -19.08 15.49 -6.60
N GLY A 431 -17.89 15.65 -7.18
CA GLY A 431 -17.64 16.54 -8.32
C GLY A 431 -17.83 15.82 -9.66
N MET A 432 -17.81 14.48 -9.66
CA MET A 432 -18.12 13.62 -10.79
C MET A 432 -18.26 12.16 -10.32
N LEU A 433 -19.13 11.37 -10.94
CA LEU A 433 -19.22 9.93 -10.66
C LEU A 433 -18.05 9.17 -11.29
N ALA A 434 -17.78 9.38 -12.58
CA ALA A 434 -16.67 8.72 -13.24
C ALA A 434 -16.08 9.54 -14.39
N SER A 435 -14.75 9.52 -14.49
CA SER A 435 -14.01 9.95 -15.68
C SER A 435 -13.35 8.72 -16.30
N ILE A 436 -13.78 8.36 -17.49
CA ILE A 436 -13.25 7.25 -18.26
C ILE A 436 -12.57 7.88 -19.48
N ASP A 437 -11.51 8.64 -19.21
CA ASP A 437 -10.78 9.45 -20.18
C ASP A 437 -9.34 9.59 -19.70
N TYR A 438 -8.44 8.78 -20.26
CA TYR A 438 -7.02 9.02 -20.10
C TYR A 438 -6.34 8.86 -21.47
N GLY A 439 -5.73 9.96 -21.94
CA GLY A 439 -4.78 9.99 -23.05
C GLY A 439 -5.34 9.61 -24.42
N ASP A 440 -4.61 8.76 -25.14
CA ASP A 440 -4.84 8.38 -26.54
C ASP A 440 -6.09 7.50 -26.76
N GLY A 441 -6.82 7.19 -25.68
CA GLY A 441 -8.03 6.37 -25.67
C GLY A 441 -7.87 5.06 -24.90
N ILE A 442 -9.01 4.48 -24.51
CA ILE A 442 -9.07 3.20 -23.81
C ILE A 442 -9.47 2.12 -24.82
N ASP A 443 -8.51 1.29 -25.21
CA ASP A 443 -8.74 0.12 -26.07
C ASP A 443 -9.41 -1.03 -25.32
N GLY A 444 -9.26 -1.07 -24.00
CA GLY A 444 -9.90 -2.03 -23.12
C GLY A 444 -11.41 -1.87 -23.00
N LYS A 445 -12.05 -2.85 -22.35
CA LYS A 445 -13.45 -2.78 -21.94
C LYS A 445 -13.54 -2.22 -20.53
N VAL A 446 -14.43 -1.26 -20.31
CA VAL A 446 -14.80 -0.79 -18.98
C VAL A 446 -16.18 -1.32 -18.61
N THR A 447 -16.30 -1.89 -17.41
CA THR A 447 -17.59 -2.34 -16.86
C THR A 447 -17.83 -1.68 -15.51
N ILE A 448 -18.98 -1.04 -15.34
CA ILE A 448 -19.42 -0.52 -14.05
C ILE A 448 -20.76 -1.18 -13.72
N ASN A 449 -20.77 -2.00 -12.68
CA ASN A 449 -21.97 -2.60 -12.11
C ASN A 449 -22.27 -1.88 -10.80
N ALA A 450 -23.45 -1.32 -10.63
CA ALA A 450 -23.85 -0.57 -9.47
C ALA A 450 -25.24 -1.02 -9.02
N ASP A 451 -25.33 -1.61 -7.84
CA ASP A 451 -26.57 -2.06 -7.23
C ASP A 451 -26.82 -1.37 -5.88
N SER A 452 -28.03 -0.81 -5.71
CA SER A 452 -28.49 -0.30 -4.41
C SER A 452 -27.58 0.77 -3.76
N ASN A 453 -26.87 1.58 -4.55
CA ASN A 453 -25.99 2.64 -4.05
C ASN A 453 -26.73 4.00 -3.95
N VAL A 454 -26.17 4.92 -3.16
CA VAL A 454 -26.60 6.32 -3.10
C VAL A 454 -25.46 7.22 -3.60
N PHE A 455 -25.75 8.02 -4.62
CA PHE A 455 -24.82 9.01 -5.19
C PHE A 455 -25.38 10.42 -5.01
N THR A 456 -24.66 11.31 -4.33
CA THR A 456 -25.09 12.69 -4.08
C THR A 456 -24.01 13.69 -4.51
N GLY A 457 -24.38 14.67 -5.33
CA GLY A 457 -23.46 15.65 -5.90
C GLY A 457 -23.58 15.75 -7.42
N ASP A 458 -22.48 15.92 -8.11
CA ASP A 458 -22.40 15.78 -9.56
C ASP A 458 -22.27 14.30 -9.93
N THR A 459 -23.36 13.73 -10.46
CA THR A 459 -23.48 12.30 -10.76
C THR A 459 -23.18 11.95 -12.21
N ARG A 460 -22.43 12.81 -12.91
CA ARG A 460 -22.09 12.64 -14.33
C ARG A 460 -20.93 11.65 -14.53
N ILE A 461 -20.95 10.99 -15.68
CA ILE A 461 -20.01 9.99 -16.18
C ILE A 461 -19.60 10.41 -17.59
N TYR A 462 -18.30 10.42 -17.84
CA TYR A 462 -17.71 10.75 -19.14
C TYR A 462 -16.96 9.54 -19.67
N CYS A 463 -17.39 9.01 -20.81
CA CYS A 463 -16.77 7.84 -21.47
C CYS A 463 -16.14 8.21 -22.82
N ARG A 464 -15.26 9.22 -22.84
CA ARG A 464 -14.61 9.66 -24.08
C ARG A 464 -13.55 8.67 -24.54
N ASN A 465 -13.43 8.48 -25.85
CA ASN A 465 -12.34 7.68 -26.45
C ASN A 465 -12.22 6.25 -25.89
N VAL A 466 -13.31 5.70 -25.35
CA VAL A 466 -13.38 4.31 -24.88
C VAL A 466 -13.90 3.42 -26.01
N LYS A 467 -13.26 2.27 -26.22
CA LYS A 467 -13.69 1.31 -27.23
C LYS A 467 -15.00 0.65 -26.85
N THR A 468 -15.08 0.07 -25.64
CA THR A 468 -16.28 -0.63 -25.18
C THR A 468 -16.61 -0.30 -23.72
N VAL A 469 -17.86 0.05 -23.44
CA VAL A 469 -18.34 0.26 -22.07
C VAL A 469 -19.62 -0.53 -21.79
N ASP A 470 -19.71 -1.18 -20.63
CA ASP A 470 -20.96 -1.73 -20.11
C ASP A 470 -21.28 -1.07 -18.77
N LEU A 471 -22.42 -0.37 -18.72
CA LEU A 471 -22.89 0.34 -17.53
C LEU A 471 -24.18 -0.33 -17.05
N ASN A 472 -24.16 -0.90 -15.84
CA ASN A 472 -25.30 -1.58 -15.24
C ASN A 472 -25.62 -0.94 -13.89
N PHE A 473 -26.65 -0.11 -13.84
CA PHE A 473 -27.10 0.61 -12.66
C PHE A 473 -28.51 0.14 -12.30
N VAL A 474 -28.63 -0.62 -11.21
CA VAL A 474 -29.87 -1.22 -10.73
C VAL A 474 -30.19 -0.75 -9.31
N GLY A 475 -31.41 -0.28 -9.08
CA GLY A 475 -31.89 0.04 -7.73
C GLY A 475 -31.14 1.18 -7.01
N ASN A 476 -30.38 2.01 -7.72
CA ASN A 476 -29.60 3.09 -7.11
C ASN A 476 -30.44 4.35 -6.87
N THR A 477 -29.97 5.19 -5.95
CA THR A 477 -30.49 6.53 -5.73
C THR A 477 -29.46 7.57 -6.20
N PHE A 478 -29.88 8.48 -7.07
CA PHE A 478 -29.10 9.61 -7.55
C PHE A 478 -29.73 10.91 -7.07
N ASN A 479 -29.01 11.65 -6.23
CA ASN A 479 -29.35 13.00 -5.81
C ASN A 479 -28.43 13.99 -6.52
N SER A 480 -28.75 14.28 -7.78
CA SER A 480 -27.90 15.13 -8.63
C SER A 480 -28.07 16.59 -8.28
N THR A 481 -26.95 17.32 -8.22
CA THR A 481 -26.93 18.78 -8.05
C THR A 481 -26.95 19.54 -9.38
N THR A 482 -26.96 18.81 -10.51
CA THR A 482 -27.00 19.34 -11.87
C THR A 482 -28.23 18.82 -12.60
N SER A 483 -28.77 19.60 -13.54
CA SER A 483 -29.86 19.16 -14.42
C SER A 483 -29.43 17.97 -15.28
N ASN A 484 -28.27 18.07 -15.92
CA ASN A 484 -27.66 16.95 -16.63
C ASN A 484 -27.12 15.95 -15.62
N PHE A 485 -27.48 14.68 -15.75
CA PHE A 485 -27.05 13.63 -14.84
C PHE A 485 -26.62 12.38 -15.61
N PHE A 486 -25.88 11.50 -14.94
CA PHE A 486 -25.46 10.20 -15.44
C PHE A 486 -24.57 10.24 -16.69
N LEU A 487 -25.04 10.17 -17.94
CA LEU A 487 -24.15 9.92 -19.09
C LEU A 487 -23.88 11.20 -19.90
N GLN A 488 -22.64 11.71 -19.95
CA GLN A 488 -22.35 12.93 -20.73
C GLN A 488 -21.60 12.61 -22.04
N GLU A 489 -20.82 11.54 -22.04
CA GLU A 489 -20.14 11.04 -23.24
C GLU A 489 -20.19 9.53 -23.24
N PHE A 490 -20.29 8.92 -24.42
CA PHE A 490 -20.41 7.46 -24.58
C PHE A 490 -19.27 6.93 -25.42
N ALA A 491 -18.90 5.68 -25.13
CA ALA A 491 -17.90 4.90 -25.84
C ALA A 491 -18.26 4.69 -27.32
N GLN A 492 -17.32 4.17 -28.10
CA GLN A 492 -17.56 3.75 -29.49
C GLN A 492 -18.67 2.71 -29.58
N GLN A 493 -18.72 1.78 -28.63
CA GLN A 493 -19.82 0.82 -28.48
C GLN A 493 -20.04 0.41 -27.03
N GLY A 494 -21.22 -0.15 -26.72
CA GLY A 494 -21.49 -0.59 -25.36
C GLY A 494 -22.94 -0.89 -25.03
N SER A 495 -23.18 -1.08 -23.73
CA SER A 495 -24.51 -1.34 -23.17
C SER A 495 -24.81 -0.42 -21.99
N LEU A 496 -26.08 -0.04 -21.86
CA LEU A 496 -26.61 0.61 -20.66
C LEU A 496 -27.83 -0.18 -20.14
N VAL A 497 -27.75 -0.60 -18.88
CA VAL A 497 -28.88 -1.03 -18.07
C VAL A 497 -29.07 -0.03 -16.95
N PHE A 498 -30.21 0.65 -16.94
CA PHE A 498 -30.61 1.63 -15.93
C PHE A 498 -32.01 1.22 -15.45
N ASP A 499 -32.07 0.40 -14.40
CA ASP A 499 -33.31 -0.28 -13.97
C ASP A 499 -33.64 -0.03 -12.50
N GLY A 500 -34.89 0.35 -12.20
CA GLY A 500 -35.34 0.48 -10.82
C GLY A 500 -34.67 1.61 -10.02
N ASN A 501 -34.01 2.57 -10.68
CA ASN A 501 -33.31 3.65 -9.99
C ASN A 501 -34.26 4.79 -9.60
N MET A 502 -33.93 5.49 -8.52
CA MET A 502 -34.53 6.76 -8.13
C MET A 502 -33.59 7.90 -8.49
N VAL A 503 -34.07 8.88 -9.26
CA VAL A 503 -33.27 10.02 -9.72
C VAL A 503 -33.95 11.31 -9.33
N ASN A 504 -33.23 12.15 -8.60
CA ASN A 504 -33.65 13.49 -8.22
C ASN A 504 -32.71 14.51 -8.85
N THR A 505 -33.26 15.45 -9.62
CA THR A 505 -32.51 16.53 -10.29
C THR A 505 -33.20 17.89 -10.05
N PRO A 506 -32.46 19.02 -10.11
CA PRO A 506 -33.02 20.35 -9.89
C PRO A 506 -33.86 20.90 -11.07
N GLY A 507 -34.02 20.16 -12.18
CA GLY A 507 -34.95 20.51 -13.28
C GLY A 507 -34.44 20.15 -14.69
N ASN A 508 -35.37 19.96 -15.64
CA ASN A 508 -35.17 19.60 -17.05
C ASN A 508 -34.09 18.53 -17.29
N GLY A 509 -34.05 17.51 -16.44
CA GLY A 509 -32.91 16.59 -16.40
C GLY A 509 -32.79 15.73 -17.66
N GLN A 510 -31.56 15.62 -18.18
CA GLN A 510 -31.22 14.77 -19.31
C GLN A 510 -30.35 13.60 -18.83
N LEU A 511 -30.77 12.35 -19.12
CA LEU A 511 -29.99 11.14 -18.82
C LEU A 511 -28.71 11.08 -19.64
N MET A 512 -28.79 11.65 -20.85
CA MET A 512 -27.63 11.81 -21.68
C MET A 512 -27.63 13.12 -22.46
N THR A 513 -26.52 13.86 -22.39
CA THR A 513 -26.28 15.03 -23.23
C THR A 513 -25.10 14.74 -24.12
N HIS A 514 -25.27 14.61 -25.43
CA HIS A 514 -24.12 14.40 -26.31
C HIS A 514 -23.33 15.71 -26.46
N TRP A 515 -22.21 15.83 -25.73
CA TRP A 515 -21.29 16.96 -25.90
C TRP A 515 -20.35 16.78 -27.11
N ASP A 516 -20.26 15.58 -27.70
CA ASP A 516 -19.24 15.31 -28.71
C ASP A 516 -19.65 15.68 -30.16
N ASN A 517 -18.69 16.26 -30.89
CA ASN A 517 -18.78 16.68 -32.29
C ASN A 517 -18.51 15.53 -33.29
N ASN A 518 -18.23 14.31 -32.80
CA ASN A 518 -17.99 13.15 -33.64
C ASN A 518 -19.29 12.56 -34.23
N ASP A 519 -19.16 11.87 -35.37
CA ASP A 519 -20.29 11.33 -36.14
C ASP A 519 -21.17 10.41 -35.26
N LYS A 520 -22.34 10.95 -34.89
CA LYS A 520 -23.35 10.26 -34.07
C LYS A 520 -23.81 8.95 -34.71
N ALA A 521 -23.66 8.79 -36.03
CA ALA A 521 -23.98 7.56 -36.75
C ALA A 521 -22.97 6.42 -36.47
N ALA A 522 -21.76 6.72 -35.99
CA ALA A 522 -20.72 5.72 -35.77
C ALA A 522 -20.81 5.00 -34.41
N ARG A 523 -21.43 5.62 -33.39
CA ARG A 523 -21.54 5.07 -32.02
C ARG A 523 -22.60 3.99 -31.91
N ARG A 524 -22.30 2.85 -31.29
CA ARG A 524 -23.18 1.66 -31.26
C ARG A 524 -23.66 1.32 -29.84
N PHE A 525 -24.92 1.64 -29.53
CA PHE A 525 -25.57 1.07 -28.35
C PHE A 525 -26.06 -0.35 -28.67
N ASN A 526 -25.33 -1.35 -28.22
CA ASN A 526 -25.71 -2.75 -28.38
C ASN A 526 -27.01 -3.05 -27.60
N LYS A 527 -27.14 -2.46 -26.41
CA LYS A 527 -28.31 -2.57 -25.56
C LYS A 527 -28.55 -1.25 -24.82
N LEU A 528 -29.79 -0.76 -24.86
CA LEU A 528 -30.29 0.32 -24.01
C LEU A 528 -31.53 -0.18 -23.27
N GLN A 529 -31.41 -0.32 -21.96
CA GLN A 529 -32.50 -0.70 -21.07
C GLN A 529 -32.68 0.40 -20.03
N VAL A 530 -33.81 1.11 -20.10
CA VAL A 530 -34.18 2.16 -19.13
C VAL A 530 -35.57 1.82 -18.61
N ARG A 531 -35.65 1.13 -17.47
CA ARG A 531 -36.92 0.57 -16.99
C ARG A 531 -37.18 0.83 -15.52
N ASN A 532 -38.46 0.92 -15.16
CA ASN A 532 -38.91 0.93 -13.77
C ASN A 532 -38.27 2.02 -12.90
N ASN A 533 -37.76 3.11 -13.50
CA ASN A 533 -37.10 4.18 -12.77
C ASN A 533 -38.13 5.22 -12.32
N VAL A 534 -37.80 5.95 -11.26
CA VAL A 534 -38.53 7.14 -10.82
C VAL A 534 -37.64 8.35 -11.06
N PHE A 535 -38.07 9.25 -11.93
CA PHE A 535 -37.38 10.51 -12.22
C PHE A 535 -38.16 11.68 -11.63
N THR A 536 -37.49 12.50 -10.83
CA THR A 536 -37.99 13.78 -10.30
C THR A 536 -37.22 14.92 -10.97
N GLY A 537 -37.93 15.87 -11.57
CA GLY A 537 -37.34 17.00 -12.29
C GLY A 537 -36.98 16.69 -13.75
N VAL A 538 -37.65 15.70 -14.35
CA VAL A 538 -37.51 15.33 -15.77
C VAL A 538 -38.89 15.34 -16.44
N ASP A 539 -39.05 16.15 -17.49
CA ASP A 539 -40.34 16.42 -18.14
C ASP A 539 -40.97 15.20 -18.84
N GLY A 540 -40.17 14.17 -19.14
CA GLY A 540 -40.65 12.94 -19.75
C GLY A 540 -39.61 12.20 -20.58
N GLU A 541 -40.01 11.03 -21.08
CA GLU A 541 -39.13 10.11 -21.82
C GLU A 541 -38.44 10.74 -23.03
N ARG A 542 -39.19 11.55 -23.79
CA ARG A 542 -38.66 12.21 -24.99
C ARG A 542 -37.46 13.08 -24.61
N THR A 543 -37.58 13.89 -23.58
CA THR A 543 -36.50 14.77 -23.09
C THR A 543 -35.32 13.95 -22.54
N LEU A 544 -35.60 12.85 -21.85
CA LEU A 544 -34.60 11.98 -21.23
C LEU A 544 -33.71 11.26 -22.26
N LEU A 545 -34.30 10.75 -23.35
CA LEU A 545 -33.64 9.82 -24.28
C LEU A 545 -33.43 10.35 -25.70
N GLN A 546 -33.91 11.56 -26.01
CA GLN A 546 -33.81 12.18 -27.35
C GLN A 546 -32.42 12.05 -28.00
N PRO A 547 -31.29 12.19 -27.27
CA PRO A 547 -29.98 12.13 -27.90
C PRO A 547 -29.54 10.71 -28.31
N ILE A 548 -30.16 9.65 -27.76
CA ILE A 548 -29.77 8.25 -28.05
C ILE A 548 -30.58 7.72 -29.24
N THR A 549 -29.98 7.64 -30.43
CA THR A 549 -30.69 7.20 -31.66
C THR A 549 -30.17 5.88 -32.24
N ASN A 550 -28.87 5.61 -32.14
CA ASN A 550 -28.24 4.42 -32.75
C ASN A 550 -28.21 3.21 -31.79
N VAL A 551 -29.38 2.58 -31.60
CA VAL A 551 -29.58 1.48 -30.65
C VAL A 551 -30.01 0.20 -31.36
N ARG A 552 -29.26 -0.89 -31.12
CA ARG A 552 -29.57 -2.22 -31.69
C ARG A 552 -30.69 -2.94 -30.94
N SER A 553 -30.70 -2.85 -29.61
CA SER A 553 -31.76 -3.38 -28.75
C SER A 553 -32.20 -2.32 -27.74
N ARG A 554 -33.47 -1.89 -27.82
CA ARG A 554 -34.05 -0.84 -26.99
C ARG A 554 -35.20 -1.40 -26.16
N SER A 555 -35.16 -1.20 -24.86
CA SER A 555 -36.24 -1.51 -23.93
C SER A 555 -36.45 -0.35 -22.96
N VAL A 556 -37.54 0.38 -23.13
CA VAL A 556 -37.91 1.52 -22.29
C VAL A 556 -39.34 1.29 -21.82
N ALA A 557 -39.55 1.11 -20.51
CA ALA A 557 -40.86 0.75 -19.97
C ALA A 557 -40.95 1.00 -18.46
N GLY A 558 -42.15 1.29 -17.95
CA GLY A 558 -42.42 1.37 -16.51
C GLY A 558 -41.75 2.54 -15.77
N ASN A 559 -41.20 3.52 -16.49
CA ASN A 559 -40.61 4.71 -15.88
C ASN A 559 -41.70 5.71 -15.44
N VAL A 560 -41.49 6.34 -14.30
CA VAL A 560 -42.37 7.38 -13.73
C VAL A 560 -41.64 8.72 -13.76
N TYR A 561 -42.31 9.76 -14.25
CA TYR A 561 -41.78 11.13 -14.35
C TYR A 561 -42.61 12.04 -13.43
N ARG A 562 -41.94 12.79 -12.56
CA ARG A 562 -42.53 13.65 -11.53
C ARG A 562 -41.97 15.06 -11.56
#